data_AF-A0ABD0Z9S2-F1
#
_entry.id   AF-A0ABD0Z9S2-F1
#
_cell.length_a   1.000
_cell.length_b   1.000
_cell.length_c   1.000
_cell.angle_alpha   90.00
_cell.angle_beta   90.00
_cell.angle_gamma   90.00
#
_symmetry.space_group_name_H-M   'P 1'
#
loop_
_entity.id
_entity.type
_entity.pdbx_description
1 polymer ?
#
loop_
_entity_poly.entity_id
_entity_poly.type
_entity_poly.pdbx_seq_one_letter_code
_entity_poly.pdbx_strand_id
1 'polypeptide(L)'
;FQPPKLKGDVDIFCWRCHKDGSSIISCRICPRVFHTRCARLETPPSNDWICHECATVLRAENAETRSEALKSLSIEQFSKLLRFVIQRMRYHDGSAHFDSPVDLKEYPQYRDFVIKPIDLTMLENNIKNLMYGSTEAFLADTKWLVHNSIIFNSVHSELTTFARALVKIAKQETEEIENCPDCYKHAHTLKENLWFIEPCRRPHILVWAKLKGFPYWPGKVMRSVGNTVDVRFFGDHNRCVTRNQV
;
A
#
# COMPACT_ATOMS: atom_id res chain seq x y z
N PHE A 1 10.97 29.33 12.93
CA PHE A 1 11.16 29.07 11.49
C PHE A 1 9.81 28.63 10.96
N GLN A 2 9.19 29.37 10.04
CA GLN A 2 7.98 28.90 9.35
C GLN A 2 8.42 28.17 8.07
N PRO A 3 7.93 26.95 7.79
CA PRO A 3 8.29 26.24 6.58
C PRO A 3 7.86 27.02 5.33
N PRO A 4 8.53 26.82 4.18
CA PRO A 4 8.13 27.45 2.93
C PRO A 4 6.72 27.02 2.54
N LYS A 5 5.96 27.92 1.90
CA LYS A 5 4.66 27.61 1.30
C LYS A 5 4.82 27.07 -0.12
N LEU A 6 3.87 26.27 -0.57
CA LEU A 6 3.80 25.72 -1.92
C LEU A 6 3.79 26.82 -2.98
N LYS A 7 4.46 26.53 -4.10
CA LYS A 7 4.49 27.38 -5.29
C LYS A 7 4.29 26.50 -6.52
N GLY A 8 3.12 26.58 -7.14
CA GLY A 8 2.76 25.78 -8.32
C GLY A 8 2.26 24.37 -8.00
N ASP A 9 2.42 23.45 -8.96
CA ASP A 9 1.75 22.13 -8.96
C ASP A 9 2.67 20.98 -8.48
N VAL A 10 3.83 21.31 -7.91
CA VAL A 10 4.78 20.34 -7.36
C VAL A 10 4.92 20.55 -5.86
N ASP A 11 5.21 19.46 -5.16
CA ASP A 11 5.55 19.49 -3.75
C ASP A 11 6.87 20.25 -3.52
N ILE A 12 7.08 20.70 -2.30
CA ILE A 12 8.34 21.30 -1.84
C ILE A 12 8.98 20.49 -0.71
N PHE A 13 8.29 19.47 -0.21
CA PHE A 13 8.80 18.57 0.81
C PHE A 13 9.23 17.26 0.16
N CYS A 14 10.47 16.82 0.45
CA CYS A 14 10.97 15.58 -0.11
C CYS A 14 10.09 14.40 0.31
N TRP A 15 9.58 13.63 -0.66
CA TRP A 15 8.73 12.47 -0.45
C TRP A 15 9.30 11.43 0.53
N ARG A 16 10.64 11.29 0.56
CA ARG A 16 11.33 10.29 1.39
C ARG A 16 11.62 10.75 2.82
N CYS A 17 11.99 12.01 3.01
CA CYS A 17 12.42 12.51 4.34
C CYS A 17 11.47 13.54 4.95
N HIS A 18 10.49 14.01 4.18
CA HIS A 18 9.45 14.98 4.55
C HIS A 18 10.00 16.36 4.95
N LYS A 19 11.23 16.67 4.52
CA LYS A 19 11.89 17.96 4.76
C LYS A 19 12.02 18.74 3.45
N ASP A 20 11.99 20.05 3.56
CA ASP A 20 12.34 20.99 2.51
C ASP A 20 13.87 21.01 2.27
N GLY A 21 14.34 21.85 1.36
CA GLY A 21 15.77 22.06 1.11
C GLY A 21 16.10 22.51 -0.32
N SER A 22 17.35 22.88 -0.54
CA SER A 22 17.83 23.52 -1.77
C SER A 22 18.11 22.56 -2.94
N SER A 23 18.33 21.26 -2.68
CA SER A 23 18.66 20.26 -3.72
C SER A 23 17.50 19.30 -3.98
N ILE A 24 16.35 19.84 -4.35
CA ILE A 24 15.14 19.08 -4.65
C ILE A 24 15.02 18.84 -6.16
N ILE A 25 14.66 17.62 -6.54
CA ILE A 25 14.37 17.20 -7.91
C ILE A 25 12.90 16.78 -8.02
N SER A 26 12.25 17.12 -9.12
CA SER A 26 10.82 16.86 -9.35
C SER A 26 10.61 15.67 -10.26
N CYS A 27 9.61 14.85 -9.96
CA CYS A 27 9.16 13.80 -10.87
C CYS A 27 8.41 14.42 -12.06
N ARG A 28 8.65 13.93 -13.27
CA ARG A 28 7.95 14.43 -14.48
C ARG A 28 6.43 14.19 -14.46
N ILE A 29 5.98 13.09 -13.86
CA ILE A 29 4.59 12.61 -14.01
C ILE A 29 3.78 12.58 -12.71
N CYS A 30 4.30 13.16 -11.63
CA CYS A 30 3.53 13.31 -10.39
C CYS A 30 4.09 14.49 -9.58
N PRO A 31 3.33 15.03 -8.61
CA PRO A 31 3.76 16.20 -7.85
C PRO A 31 4.90 15.90 -6.87
N ARG A 32 5.31 14.64 -6.67
CA ARG A 32 6.34 14.27 -5.69
C ARG A 32 7.69 14.83 -6.07
N VAL A 33 8.42 15.27 -5.04
CA VAL A 33 9.79 15.74 -5.16
C VAL A 33 10.73 14.98 -4.22
N PHE A 34 12.03 14.99 -4.51
CA PHE A 34 13.03 14.24 -3.76
C PHE A 34 14.29 15.07 -3.57
N HIS A 35 14.99 14.95 -2.44
CA HIS A 35 16.41 15.34 -2.45
C HIS A 35 17.19 14.35 -3.32
N THR A 36 18.21 14.81 -4.06
CA THR A 36 19.07 13.94 -4.90
C THR A 36 19.57 12.70 -4.14
N ARG A 37 20.12 12.90 -2.94
CA ARG A 37 20.54 11.81 -2.02
C ARG A 37 19.39 10.89 -1.60
N CYS A 38 18.20 11.45 -1.40
CA CYS A 38 17.02 10.70 -1.00
C CYS A 38 16.49 9.86 -2.17
N ALA A 39 16.66 10.32 -3.41
CA ALA A 39 16.41 9.54 -4.61
C ALA A 39 17.50 8.49 -4.91
N ARG A 40 18.59 8.45 -4.13
CA ARG A 40 19.78 7.61 -4.35
C ARG A 40 20.45 7.87 -5.71
N LEU A 41 20.52 9.14 -6.09
CA LEU A 41 21.23 9.60 -7.28
C LEU A 41 22.52 10.30 -6.85
N GLU A 42 23.57 10.15 -7.66
CA GLU A 42 24.85 10.83 -7.44
C GLU A 42 24.79 12.29 -7.89
N THR A 43 24.14 12.54 -9.04
CA THR A 43 23.93 13.88 -9.60
C THR A 43 22.44 14.13 -9.86
N PRO A 44 22.01 15.40 -9.94
CA PRO A 44 20.66 15.74 -10.41
C PRO A 44 20.40 15.10 -11.79
N PRO A 45 19.26 14.44 -11.99
CA PRO A 45 18.94 13.78 -13.24
C PRO A 45 18.44 14.78 -14.28
N SER A 46 18.18 14.30 -15.50
CA SER A 46 17.51 15.05 -16.56
C SER A 46 16.05 15.39 -16.21
N ASN A 47 15.48 16.36 -16.93
CA ASN A 47 14.10 16.85 -16.70
C ASN A 47 13.01 15.81 -17.00
N ASP A 48 13.34 14.71 -17.67
CA ASP A 48 12.43 13.60 -17.96
C ASP A 48 12.42 12.51 -16.89
N TRP A 49 13.14 12.71 -15.79
CA TRP A 49 13.23 11.75 -14.71
C TRP A 49 11.87 11.42 -14.07
N ILE A 50 11.65 10.12 -13.87
CA ILE A 50 10.46 9.56 -13.21
C ILE A 50 10.89 8.99 -11.85
N CYS A 51 10.18 9.36 -10.79
CA CYS A 51 10.52 8.89 -9.46
C CYS A 51 10.25 7.39 -9.28
N HIS A 52 10.89 6.78 -8.28
CA HIS A 52 10.77 5.35 -8.02
C HIS A 52 9.34 4.88 -7.71
N GLU A 53 8.50 5.71 -7.08
CA GLU A 53 7.09 5.38 -6.83
C GLU A 53 6.34 5.22 -8.16
N CYS A 54 6.47 6.21 -9.05
CA CYS A 54 5.86 6.15 -10.38
C CYS A 54 6.42 5.03 -11.23
N ALA A 55 7.74 4.80 -11.22
CA ALA A 55 8.36 3.69 -11.95
C ALA A 55 7.86 2.33 -11.45
N THR A 56 7.61 2.20 -10.13
CA THR A 56 7.06 0.99 -9.51
C THR A 56 5.61 0.76 -9.95
N VAL A 57 4.77 1.80 -9.93
CA VAL A 57 3.39 1.72 -10.44
C VAL A 57 3.35 1.36 -11.92
N LEU A 58 4.13 2.05 -12.76
CA LEU A 58 4.19 1.79 -14.20
C LEU A 58 4.60 0.34 -14.51
N ARG A 59 5.53 -0.23 -13.73
CA ARG A 59 5.91 -1.64 -13.85
C ARG A 59 4.79 -2.58 -13.41
N ALA A 60 4.11 -2.28 -12.30
CA ALA A 60 3.02 -3.11 -11.82
C ALA A 60 1.80 -3.12 -12.76
N GLU A 61 1.61 -2.03 -13.52
CA GLU A 61 0.50 -1.87 -14.47
C GLU A 61 0.84 -2.26 -15.91
N ASN A 62 2.11 -2.47 -16.21
CA ASN A 62 2.54 -3.00 -17.50
C ASN A 62 2.08 -4.46 -17.66
N ALA A 63 1.48 -4.80 -18.82
CA ALA A 63 0.89 -6.10 -19.08
C ALA A 63 1.87 -7.29 -18.96
N GLU A 64 3.15 -7.08 -19.26
CA GLU A 64 4.20 -8.11 -19.19
C GLU A 64 4.66 -8.35 -17.75
N THR A 65 4.82 -7.27 -16.97
CA THR A 65 5.38 -7.32 -15.61
C THR A 65 4.34 -7.32 -14.49
N ARG A 66 3.04 -7.17 -14.82
CA ARG A 66 1.92 -7.30 -13.87
C ARG A 66 1.97 -8.64 -13.13
N SER A 67 1.63 -8.64 -11.85
CA SER A 67 1.63 -9.87 -11.04
C SER A 67 0.64 -10.91 -11.56
N GLU A 68 0.94 -12.20 -11.37
CA GLU A 68 0.04 -13.30 -11.74
C GLU A 68 -1.32 -13.21 -11.03
N ALA A 69 -1.32 -12.73 -9.78
CA ALA A 69 -2.53 -12.46 -9.01
C ALA A 69 -3.42 -11.46 -9.74
N LEU A 70 -2.88 -10.30 -10.10
CA LEU A 70 -3.64 -9.23 -10.76
C LEU A 70 -3.93 -9.50 -12.25
N LYS A 71 -3.16 -10.36 -12.94
CA LYS A 71 -3.50 -10.84 -14.29
C LYS A 71 -4.77 -11.69 -14.31
N SER A 72 -5.09 -12.35 -13.20
CA SER A 72 -6.28 -13.20 -13.07
C SER A 72 -7.57 -12.42 -12.72
N LEU A 73 -7.50 -11.09 -12.58
CA LEU A 73 -8.61 -10.25 -12.13
C LEU A 73 -8.99 -9.22 -13.19
N SER A 74 -10.29 -8.98 -13.35
CA SER A 74 -10.76 -7.74 -13.97
C SER A 74 -10.52 -6.55 -13.03
N ILE A 75 -10.51 -5.33 -13.57
CA ILE A 75 -10.35 -4.12 -12.77
C ILE A 75 -11.49 -3.96 -11.75
N GLU A 76 -12.71 -4.37 -12.08
CA GLU A 76 -13.86 -4.33 -11.17
C GLU A 76 -13.72 -5.35 -10.05
N GLN A 77 -13.20 -6.55 -10.35
CA GLN A 77 -12.91 -7.55 -9.33
C GLN A 77 -11.83 -7.04 -8.38
N PHE A 78 -10.75 -6.46 -8.91
CA PHE A 78 -9.68 -5.88 -8.10
C PHE A 78 -10.19 -4.71 -7.23
N SER A 79 -10.97 -3.79 -7.79
CA SER A 79 -11.62 -2.71 -7.03
C SER A 79 -12.55 -3.22 -5.93
N LYS A 80 -13.22 -4.37 -6.11
CA LYS A 80 -13.99 -5.00 -5.03
C LYS A 80 -13.08 -5.46 -3.88
N LEU A 81 -11.89 -5.98 -4.17
CA LEU A 81 -10.93 -6.38 -3.13
C LEU A 81 -10.36 -5.16 -2.39
N LEU A 82 -10.02 -4.08 -3.10
CA LEU A 82 -9.55 -2.84 -2.47
C LEU A 82 -10.58 -2.20 -1.53
N ARG A 83 -11.89 -2.43 -1.74
CA ARG A 83 -12.92 -1.99 -0.79
C ARG A 83 -12.79 -2.67 0.57
N PHE A 84 -12.42 -3.95 0.62
CA PHE A 84 -12.14 -4.62 1.90
C PHE A 84 -10.92 -3.99 2.60
N VAL A 85 -9.89 -3.60 1.84
CA VAL A 85 -8.72 -2.90 2.39
C VAL A 85 -9.14 -1.61 3.10
N ILE A 86 -9.96 -0.75 2.46
CA ILE A 86 -10.47 0.48 3.08
C ILE A 86 -11.33 0.18 4.30
N GLN A 87 -12.18 -0.85 4.25
CA GLN A 87 -12.99 -1.24 5.40
C GLN A 87 -12.10 -1.65 6.60
N ARG A 88 -11.03 -2.42 6.36
CA ARG A 88 -10.05 -2.80 7.39
C ARG A 88 -9.30 -1.60 7.94
N MET A 89 -8.93 -0.64 7.09
CA MET A 89 -8.31 0.62 7.53
C MET A 89 -9.26 1.43 8.43
N ARG A 90 -10.54 1.54 8.08
CA ARG A 90 -11.55 2.26 8.89
C ARG A 90 -11.80 1.62 10.25
N TYR A 91 -11.64 0.31 10.38
CA TYR A 91 -11.82 -0.40 11.65
C TYR A 91 -10.67 -0.15 12.66
N HIS A 92 -9.54 0.41 12.22
CA HIS A 92 -8.43 0.73 13.12
C HIS A 92 -8.70 1.97 13.97
N ASP A 93 -8.27 1.94 15.23
CA ASP A 93 -8.39 3.08 16.14
C ASP A 93 -7.67 4.33 15.60
N GLY A 94 -8.32 5.49 15.69
CA GLY A 94 -7.81 6.75 15.14
C GLY A 94 -7.98 6.92 13.63
N SER A 95 -8.62 5.98 12.93
CA SER A 95 -8.97 6.12 11.50
C SER A 95 -9.89 7.30 11.23
N ALA A 96 -10.74 7.68 12.21
CA ALA A 96 -11.71 8.76 12.11
C ALA A 96 -11.06 10.12 11.74
N HIS A 97 -9.82 10.37 12.17
CA HIS A 97 -9.08 11.60 11.82
C HIS A 97 -8.72 11.70 10.33
N PHE A 98 -8.78 10.58 9.60
CA PHE A 98 -8.44 10.49 8.19
C PHE A 98 -9.63 10.09 7.33
N ASP A 99 -10.83 9.99 7.90
CA ASP A 99 -12.00 9.48 7.17
C ASP A 99 -12.60 10.50 6.20
N SER A 100 -12.46 11.79 6.52
CA SER A 100 -12.95 12.92 5.75
C SER A 100 -11.84 13.93 5.47
N PRO A 101 -12.00 14.81 4.45
CA PRO A 101 -11.03 15.87 4.16
C PRO A 101 -10.79 16.78 5.38
N VAL A 102 -9.58 17.30 5.51
CA VAL A 102 -9.24 18.31 6.51
C VAL A 102 -10.09 19.56 6.31
N ASP A 103 -10.75 20.04 7.36
CA ASP A 103 -11.58 21.25 7.30
C ASP A 103 -10.70 22.50 7.13
N LEU A 104 -10.81 23.16 5.98
CA LEU A 104 -10.06 24.37 5.68
C LEU A 104 -10.59 25.61 6.41
N LYS A 105 -11.78 25.56 7.01
CA LYS A 105 -12.26 26.63 7.92
C LYS A 105 -11.51 26.57 9.24
N GLU A 106 -11.28 25.38 9.77
CA GLU A 106 -10.51 25.14 10.99
C GLU A 106 -9.00 25.27 10.75
N TYR A 107 -8.52 24.78 9.60
CA TYR A 107 -7.11 24.80 9.20
C TYR A 107 -6.88 25.53 7.86
N PRO A 108 -7.06 26.87 7.79
CA PRO A 108 -6.94 27.63 6.53
C PRO A 108 -5.58 27.50 5.83
N GLN A 109 -4.52 27.24 6.60
CA GLN A 109 -3.15 27.13 6.11
C GLN A 109 -2.81 25.73 5.56
N TYR A 110 -3.72 24.75 5.65
CA TYR A 110 -3.40 23.38 5.23
C TYR A 110 -2.94 23.29 3.77
N ARG A 111 -3.61 24.05 2.89
CA ARG A 111 -3.27 24.13 1.46
C ARG A 111 -2.01 24.95 1.16
N ASP A 112 -1.47 25.68 2.14
CA ASP A 112 -0.17 26.34 1.99
C ASP A 112 0.98 25.33 1.98
N PHE A 113 0.78 24.13 2.53
CA PHE A 113 1.85 23.13 2.73
C PHE A 113 1.55 21.77 2.10
N VAL A 114 0.27 21.40 1.94
CA VAL A 114 -0.14 20.10 1.42
C VAL A 114 -0.60 20.19 -0.04
N ILE A 115 0.23 19.67 -0.95
CA ILE A 115 0.00 19.77 -2.41
C ILE A 115 -1.10 18.82 -2.88
N LYS A 116 -1.16 17.61 -2.30
CA LYS A 116 -2.15 16.59 -2.62
C LYS A 116 -2.84 16.13 -1.34
N PRO A 117 -3.93 16.80 -0.92
CA PRO A 117 -4.78 16.31 0.16
C PRO A 117 -5.29 14.90 -0.15
N ILE A 118 -5.45 14.06 0.87
CA ILE A 118 -6.05 12.73 0.74
C ILE A 118 -6.67 12.31 2.07
N ASP A 119 -7.72 11.50 1.97
CA ASP A 119 -8.48 10.92 3.07
C ASP A 119 -9.07 9.57 2.62
N LEU A 120 -9.61 8.78 3.55
CA LEU A 120 -10.15 7.45 3.26
C LEU A 120 -11.37 7.51 2.35
N THR A 121 -12.20 8.55 2.44
CA THR A 121 -13.34 8.76 1.55
C THR A 121 -12.87 9.01 0.11
N MET A 122 -11.83 9.82 -0.10
CA MET A 122 -11.27 10.03 -1.43
C MET A 122 -10.61 8.77 -1.99
N LEU A 123 -9.88 8.01 -1.18
CA LEU A 123 -9.35 6.70 -1.59
C LEU A 123 -10.47 5.74 -2.00
N GLU A 124 -11.56 5.67 -1.23
CA GLU A 124 -12.72 4.85 -1.53
C GLU A 124 -13.41 5.27 -2.84
N ASN A 125 -13.54 6.58 -3.08
CA ASN A 125 -14.09 7.11 -4.32
C ASN A 125 -13.20 6.78 -5.53
N ASN A 126 -11.88 6.88 -5.39
CA ASN A 126 -10.94 6.45 -6.43
C ASN A 126 -11.09 4.95 -6.75
N ILE A 127 -11.28 4.10 -5.73
CA ILE A 127 -11.58 2.67 -5.93
C ILE A 127 -12.90 2.48 -6.69
N LYS A 128 -13.97 3.19 -6.29
CA LYS A 128 -15.28 3.14 -6.94
C LYS A 128 -15.20 3.54 -8.42
N ASN A 129 -14.39 4.54 -8.72
CA ASN A 129 -14.15 5.04 -10.07
C ASN A 129 -13.09 4.24 -10.85
N LEU A 130 -12.65 3.09 -10.33
CA LEU A 130 -11.70 2.19 -11.00
C LEU A 130 -10.34 2.85 -11.32
N MET A 131 -9.89 3.79 -10.49
CA MET A 131 -8.68 4.59 -10.73
C MET A 131 -7.37 3.85 -10.41
N TYR A 132 -7.42 2.65 -9.82
CA TYR A 132 -6.24 1.90 -9.43
C TYR A 132 -6.10 0.64 -10.29
N GLY A 133 -5.06 0.60 -11.12
CA GLY A 133 -4.73 -0.57 -11.93
C GLY A 133 -3.90 -1.61 -11.16
N SER A 134 -3.25 -1.23 -10.07
CA SER A 134 -2.33 -2.08 -9.29
C SER A 134 -2.44 -1.82 -7.78
N THR A 135 -1.92 -2.74 -6.96
CA THR A 135 -1.81 -2.52 -5.51
C THR A 135 -0.80 -1.41 -5.21
N GLU A 136 0.25 -1.29 -6.02
CA GLU A 136 1.24 -0.23 -5.96
C GLU A 136 0.63 1.15 -6.17
N ALA A 137 -0.30 1.31 -7.14
CA ALA A 137 -0.99 2.58 -7.38
C ALA A 137 -1.82 3.00 -6.17
N PHE A 138 -2.59 2.08 -5.60
CA PHE A 138 -3.37 2.32 -4.38
C PHE A 138 -2.46 2.71 -3.20
N LEU A 139 -1.37 1.96 -2.97
CA LEU A 139 -0.43 2.26 -1.89
C LEU A 139 0.32 3.58 -2.09
N ALA A 140 0.66 3.94 -3.33
CA ALA A 140 1.31 5.21 -3.64
C ALA A 140 0.43 6.39 -3.24
N ASP A 141 -0.89 6.27 -3.40
CA ASP A 141 -1.85 7.27 -2.95
C ASP A 141 -2.06 7.24 -1.43
N THR A 142 -2.24 6.06 -0.82
CA THR A 142 -2.40 5.93 0.64
C THR A 142 -1.22 6.51 1.43
N LYS A 143 0.01 6.44 0.89
CA LYS A 143 1.20 7.05 1.51
C LYS A 143 1.12 8.58 1.67
N TRP A 144 0.27 9.28 0.91
CA TRP A 144 0.04 10.72 1.10
C TRP A 144 -0.56 11.03 2.47
N LEU A 145 -1.31 10.10 3.10
CA LEU A 145 -1.80 10.28 4.47
C LEU A 145 -0.66 10.55 5.44
N VAL A 146 0.40 9.74 5.37
CA VAL A 146 1.59 9.88 6.23
C VAL A 146 2.40 11.10 5.84
N HIS A 147 2.61 11.33 4.54
CA HIS A 147 3.40 12.46 4.06
C HIS A 147 2.78 13.80 4.51
N ASN A 148 1.47 13.97 4.29
CA ASN A 148 0.73 15.17 4.67
C ASN A 148 0.69 15.34 6.20
N SER A 149 0.47 14.25 6.94
CA SER A 149 0.44 14.32 8.41
C SER A 149 1.79 14.73 8.98
N ILE A 150 2.92 14.26 8.42
CA ILE A 150 4.25 14.69 8.87
C ILE A 150 4.49 16.16 8.60
N ILE A 151 4.10 16.66 7.41
CA ILE A 151 4.28 18.07 7.04
C ILE A 151 3.47 18.97 7.97
N PHE A 152 2.20 18.65 8.17
CA PHE A 152 1.28 19.54 8.87
C PHE A 152 1.33 19.36 10.39
N ASN A 153 1.48 18.12 10.87
CA ASN A 153 1.39 17.78 12.30
C ASN A 153 2.74 17.40 12.93
N SER A 154 3.83 17.31 12.16
CA SER A 154 5.15 16.78 12.56
C SER A 154 5.24 15.24 12.66
N VAL A 155 6.48 14.74 12.62
CA VAL A 155 6.81 13.31 12.69
C VAL A 155 6.45 12.66 14.03
N HIS A 156 6.35 13.45 15.11
CA HIS A 156 6.11 12.97 16.47
C HIS A 156 4.64 13.10 16.89
N SER A 157 3.76 13.66 16.05
CA SER A 157 2.34 13.76 16.36
C SER A 157 1.66 12.40 16.40
N GLU A 158 0.71 12.26 17.31
CA GLU A 158 -0.17 11.10 17.40
C GLU A 158 -0.92 10.85 16.08
N LEU A 159 -1.34 11.91 15.39
CA LEU A 159 -1.97 11.81 14.07
C LEU A 159 -1.04 11.15 13.04
N THR A 160 0.26 11.45 13.09
CA THR A 160 1.26 10.79 12.24
C THR A 160 1.39 9.31 12.57
N THR A 161 1.30 8.94 13.86
CA THR A 161 1.31 7.54 14.29
C THR A 161 0.10 6.78 13.73
N PHE A 162 -1.11 7.35 13.83
CA PHE A 162 -2.31 6.77 13.21
C PHE A 162 -2.18 6.64 11.69
N ALA A 163 -1.72 7.68 10.99
CA ALA A 163 -1.51 7.61 9.54
C ALA A 163 -0.55 6.47 9.14
N ARG A 164 0.54 6.27 9.90
CA ARG A 164 1.50 5.17 9.67
C ARG A 164 0.85 3.80 9.87
N ALA A 165 0.00 3.67 10.88
CA ALA A 165 -0.75 2.44 11.12
C ALA A 165 -1.70 2.12 9.95
N LEU A 166 -2.42 3.12 9.44
CA LEU A 166 -3.31 2.96 8.28
C LEU A 166 -2.55 2.52 7.02
N VAL A 167 -1.41 3.15 6.71
CA VAL A 167 -0.55 2.73 5.58
C VAL A 167 -0.02 1.30 5.78
N LYS A 168 0.32 0.91 7.01
CA LYS A 168 0.77 -0.44 7.33
C LYS A 168 -0.33 -1.48 7.09
N ILE A 169 -1.57 -1.18 7.50
CA ILE A 169 -2.73 -2.04 7.23
C ILE A 169 -2.96 -2.16 5.72
N ALA A 170 -2.99 -1.04 5.00
CA ALA A 170 -3.14 -1.03 3.55
C ALA A 170 -2.12 -1.94 2.85
N LYS A 171 -0.85 -1.85 3.28
CA LYS A 171 0.24 -2.69 2.77
C LYS A 171 0.02 -4.17 3.07
N GLN A 172 -0.34 -4.52 4.30
CA GLN A 172 -0.57 -5.92 4.69
C GLN A 172 -1.75 -6.53 3.92
N GLU A 173 -2.84 -5.79 3.78
CA GLU A 173 -4.04 -6.27 3.07
C GLU A 173 -3.80 -6.39 1.56
N THR A 174 -3.03 -5.48 0.96
CA THR A 174 -2.66 -5.59 -0.46
C THR A 174 -1.67 -6.73 -0.72
N GLU A 175 -0.73 -6.99 0.19
CA GLU A 175 0.12 -8.19 0.14
C GLU A 175 -0.71 -9.49 0.16
N GLU A 176 -1.82 -9.51 0.89
CA GLU A 176 -2.74 -10.65 0.89
C GLU A 176 -3.47 -10.85 -0.43
N ILE A 177 -3.88 -9.75 -1.08
CA ILE A 177 -4.43 -9.79 -2.43
C ILE A 177 -3.38 -10.36 -3.40
N GLU A 178 -2.13 -9.89 -3.34
CA GLU A 178 -1.04 -10.37 -4.20
C GLU A 178 -0.67 -11.84 -3.94
N ASN A 179 -0.79 -12.32 -2.69
CA ASN A 179 -0.55 -13.72 -2.35
C ASN A 179 -1.60 -14.64 -3.00
N CYS A 180 -2.89 -14.31 -2.84
CA CYS A 180 -3.97 -15.01 -3.54
C CYS A 180 -5.28 -14.20 -3.46
N PRO A 181 -5.77 -13.63 -4.58
CA PRO A 181 -7.01 -12.86 -4.60
C PRO A 181 -8.24 -13.67 -4.18
N ASP A 182 -8.28 -14.96 -4.51
CA ASP A 182 -9.40 -15.84 -4.18
C ASP A 182 -9.43 -16.12 -2.67
N CYS A 183 -8.31 -16.49 -2.05
CA CYS A 183 -8.24 -16.64 -0.60
C CYS A 183 -8.57 -15.34 0.13
N TYR A 184 -8.08 -14.20 -0.36
CA TYR A 184 -8.40 -12.91 0.24
C TYR A 184 -9.90 -12.61 0.17
N LYS A 185 -10.52 -12.83 -0.99
CA LYS A 185 -11.97 -12.69 -1.17
C LYS A 185 -12.73 -13.62 -0.24
N HIS A 186 -12.37 -14.90 -0.20
CA HIS A 186 -13.03 -15.90 0.63
C HIS A 186 -13.00 -15.52 2.10
N ALA A 187 -11.85 -15.08 2.61
CA ALA A 187 -11.69 -14.63 3.99
C ALA A 187 -12.63 -13.47 4.37
N HIS A 188 -13.07 -12.67 3.40
CA HIS A 188 -13.96 -11.53 3.62
C HIS A 188 -15.43 -11.81 3.30
N THR A 189 -15.74 -12.87 2.55
CA THR A 189 -17.11 -13.15 2.07
C THR A 189 -17.71 -14.45 2.59
N LEU A 190 -16.90 -15.38 3.06
CA LEU A 190 -17.34 -16.69 3.54
C LEU A 190 -17.23 -16.78 5.07
N LYS A 191 -17.99 -17.69 5.67
CA LYS A 191 -17.96 -17.93 7.13
C LYS A 191 -16.60 -18.50 7.56
N GLU A 192 -16.23 -18.24 8.82
CA GLU A 192 -14.90 -18.55 9.39
C GLU A 192 -14.44 -20.00 9.20
N ASN A 193 -15.35 -20.98 9.17
CA ASN A 193 -14.99 -22.39 9.01
C ASN A 193 -14.95 -22.88 7.55
N LEU A 194 -15.41 -22.06 6.59
CA LEU A 194 -15.55 -22.47 5.19
C LEU A 194 -14.57 -21.76 4.26
N TRP A 195 -14.17 -20.53 4.60
CA TRP A 195 -13.37 -19.71 3.68
C TRP A 195 -12.03 -20.35 3.28
N PHE A 196 -11.41 -21.09 4.20
CA PHE A 196 -10.10 -21.67 3.97
C PHE A 196 -10.15 -23.05 3.29
N ILE A 197 -11.28 -23.75 3.33
CA ILE A 197 -11.44 -25.02 2.59
C ILE A 197 -11.93 -24.79 1.16
N GLU A 198 -12.52 -23.64 0.88
CA GLU A 198 -12.97 -23.27 -0.45
C GLU A 198 -11.79 -23.29 -1.45
N PRO A 199 -11.91 -24.06 -2.56
CA PRO A 199 -10.89 -24.09 -3.61
C PRO A 199 -10.73 -22.73 -4.30
N CYS A 200 -9.49 -22.38 -4.66
CA CYS A 200 -9.20 -21.22 -5.50
C CYS A 200 -9.24 -21.62 -6.98
N ARG A 201 -9.40 -20.64 -7.89
CA ARG A 201 -9.43 -20.87 -9.35
C ARG A 201 -8.16 -21.57 -9.85
N ARG A 202 -7.01 -21.21 -9.25
CA ARG A 202 -5.77 -21.98 -9.33
C ARG A 202 -5.58 -22.68 -7.98
N PRO A 203 -5.77 -24.01 -7.87
CA PRO A 203 -5.63 -24.72 -6.62
C PRO A 203 -4.24 -24.56 -6.01
N HIS A 204 -4.18 -24.35 -4.70
CA HIS A 204 -2.93 -24.30 -3.96
C HIS A 204 -2.33 -25.71 -3.82
N ILE A 205 -1.00 -25.81 -3.90
CA ILE A 205 -0.30 -27.04 -3.52
C ILE A 205 -0.50 -27.25 -2.02
N LEU A 206 -0.93 -28.46 -1.65
CA LEU A 206 -1.06 -28.87 -0.26
C LEU A 206 0.24 -29.53 0.19
N VAL A 207 0.72 -29.13 1.36
CA VAL A 207 1.98 -29.62 1.94
C VAL A 207 1.82 -29.96 3.41
N TRP A 208 2.66 -30.86 3.89
CA TRP A 208 2.94 -31.01 5.32
C TRP A 208 4.14 -30.14 5.66
N ALA A 209 3.92 -29.08 6.43
CA ALA A 209 4.96 -28.14 6.83
C ALA A 209 5.11 -28.12 8.35
N LYS A 210 6.30 -27.76 8.83
CA LYS A 210 6.63 -27.74 10.25
C LYS A 210 7.22 -26.40 10.65
N LEU A 211 6.69 -25.83 11.72
CA LEU A 211 7.33 -24.75 12.46
C LEU A 211 8.34 -25.32 13.45
N LYS A 212 9.45 -24.61 13.70
CA LYS A 212 10.43 -25.03 14.70
C LYS A 212 9.73 -25.14 16.07
N GLY A 213 9.79 -26.32 16.67
CA GLY A 213 9.14 -26.61 17.96
C GLY A 213 7.71 -27.16 17.86
N PHE A 214 7.15 -27.32 16.66
CA PHE A 214 5.80 -27.87 16.43
C PHE A 214 5.85 -29.16 15.58
N PRO A 215 4.78 -29.99 15.61
CA PRO A 215 4.65 -31.12 14.69
C PRO A 215 4.46 -30.64 13.24
N TYR A 216 4.55 -31.57 12.29
CA TYR A 216 4.09 -31.30 10.94
C TYR A 216 2.59 -31.05 10.95
N TRP A 217 2.15 -30.10 10.13
CA TRP A 217 0.76 -29.71 10.01
C TRP A 217 0.40 -29.46 8.54
N PRO A 218 -0.82 -29.82 8.08
CA PRO A 218 -1.19 -29.60 6.69
C PRO A 218 -1.41 -28.11 6.42
N GLY A 219 -0.98 -27.64 5.25
CA GLY A 219 -1.16 -26.26 4.84
C GLY A 219 -1.20 -26.05 3.33
N LYS A 220 -1.68 -24.88 2.92
CA LYS A 220 -1.69 -24.38 1.55
C LYS A 220 -0.41 -23.57 1.30
N VAL A 221 0.30 -23.87 0.22
CA VAL A 221 1.37 -23.00 -0.28
C VAL A 221 0.75 -21.73 -0.86
N MET A 222 0.98 -20.59 -0.20
CA MET A 222 0.48 -19.29 -0.61
C MET A 222 1.41 -18.62 -1.62
N ARG A 223 2.72 -18.71 -1.39
CA ARG A 223 3.74 -18.11 -2.27
C ARG A 223 5.04 -18.90 -2.22
N SER A 224 5.74 -18.97 -3.34
CA SER A 224 7.10 -19.50 -3.42
C SER A 224 8.03 -18.44 -4.00
N VAL A 225 9.10 -18.09 -3.29
CA VAL A 225 10.12 -17.13 -3.72
C VAL A 225 11.50 -17.74 -3.49
N GLY A 226 12.17 -18.11 -4.57
CA GLY A 226 13.44 -18.83 -4.51
C GLY A 226 13.28 -20.15 -3.74
N ASN A 227 14.06 -20.34 -2.68
CA ASN A 227 14.00 -21.54 -1.84
C ASN A 227 13.05 -21.39 -0.64
N THR A 228 12.26 -20.34 -0.59
CA THR A 228 11.39 -20.02 0.55
C THR A 228 9.92 -20.13 0.14
N VAL A 229 9.14 -20.83 0.96
CA VAL A 229 7.72 -21.10 0.74
C VAL A 229 6.92 -20.50 1.91
N ASP A 230 5.95 -19.67 1.59
CA ASP A 230 4.93 -19.20 2.54
C ASP A 230 3.77 -20.18 2.55
N VAL A 231 3.49 -20.74 3.73
CA VAL A 231 2.46 -21.74 3.97
C VAL A 231 1.45 -21.19 4.97
N ARG A 232 0.16 -21.30 4.63
CA ARG A 232 -0.95 -21.06 5.56
C ARG A 232 -1.53 -22.39 6.00
N PHE A 233 -1.60 -22.63 7.30
CA PHE A 233 -2.02 -23.91 7.86
C PHE A 233 -3.55 -24.06 7.92
N PHE A 234 -4.06 -25.30 7.82
CA PHE A 234 -5.45 -25.61 8.15
C PHE A 234 -5.66 -25.55 9.68
N GLY A 235 -6.89 -25.29 10.13
CA GLY A 235 -7.18 -25.04 11.54
C GLY A 235 -7.01 -23.55 11.87
N ASP A 236 -6.06 -23.19 12.73
CA ASP A 236 -5.89 -21.81 13.23
C ASP A 236 -5.40 -20.79 12.19
N HIS A 237 -5.21 -21.19 10.92
CA HIS A 237 -4.83 -20.32 9.80
C HIS A 237 -3.53 -19.52 10.00
N ASN A 238 -2.69 -19.98 10.92
CA ASN A 238 -1.35 -19.45 11.16
C ASN A 238 -0.49 -19.55 9.90
N ARG A 239 0.43 -18.61 9.76
CA ARG A 239 1.35 -18.52 8.62
C ARG A 239 2.76 -18.91 9.03
N CYS A 240 3.46 -19.57 8.12
CA CYS A 240 4.86 -19.92 8.27
C CYS A 240 5.60 -19.69 6.97
N VAL A 241 6.77 -19.08 7.07
CA VAL A 241 7.74 -19.00 5.99
C VAL A 241 8.81 -20.06 6.26
N THR A 242 8.87 -21.09 5.43
CA THR A 242 9.81 -22.21 5.56
C THR A 242 10.68 -22.37 4.31
N ARG A 243 11.84 -23.01 4.44
CA ARG A 243 12.67 -23.35 3.28
C ARG A 243 12.18 -24.66 2.67
N ASN A 244 12.26 -24.75 1.34
CA ASN A 244 11.97 -25.97 0.62
C ASN A 244 13.00 -27.05 1.04
N GLN A 245 12.57 -27.99 1.87
CA GLN A 245 13.34 -29.19 2.17
C GLN A 245 12.79 -30.26 1.23
N VAL A 246 13.57 -30.59 0.21
CA VAL A 246 13.30 -31.70 -0.72
C VAL A 246 13.38 -33.01 0.06
#